data_AF-A0A562RN62-F1
#
_entry.id   AF-A0A562RN62-F1
#
_cell.length_a   1.000
_cell.length_b   1.000
_cell.length_c   1.000
_cell.angle_alpha   90.00
_cell.angle_beta   90.00
_cell.angle_gamma   90.00
#
_symmetry.space_group_name_H-M   'P 1'
#
loop_
_entity.id
_entity.type
_entity.pdbx_description
1 polymer ?
#
loop_
_entity_poly.entity_id
_entity_poly.type
_entity_poly.pdbx_seq_one_letter_code
_entity_poly.pdbx_strand_id
1 'polypeptide(L)' 'MELTDLERDFLRKLLGESWVSPPTFDHEIVARLVELGLVETEPLPSGDIEYRITEAGRAAATA' A
#
# COMPACT_ATOMS: atom_id res chain seq x y z
N MET A 1 15.65 -0.61 8.51
CA MET A 1 15.18 0.77 8.31
C MET A 1 13.75 0.81 8.76
N GLU A 2 13.37 1.78 9.59
CA GLU A 2 12.01 1.84 10.16
C GLU A 2 11.00 2.43 9.16
N LEU A 3 9.77 1.93 9.22
CA LEU A 3 8.62 2.55 8.56
C LEU A 3 8.18 3.79 9.33
N THR A 4 7.79 4.82 8.61
CA THR A 4 7.12 6.00 9.17
C THR A 4 5.74 5.63 9.71
N ASP A 5 5.18 6.49 10.57
CA ASP A 5 3.84 6.28 11.11
C ASP A 5 2.78 6.25 9.99
N LEU A 6 2.92 7.09 8.97
CA LEU A 6 2.01 7.12 7.82
C LEU A 6 2.05 5.81 7.02
N GLU A 7 3.25 5.27 6.79
CA GLU A 7 3.43 3.99 6.11
C GLU A 7 2.82 2.83 6.90
N ARG A 8 3.03 2.79 8.23
CA ARG A 8 2.41 1.77 9.08
C ARG A 8 0.89 1.89 9.09
N ASP A 9 0.36 3.10 9.17
CA ASP A 9 -1.08 3.34 9.16
C ASP A 9 -1.72 2.96 7.83
N PHE A 10 -1.02 3.19 6.71
CA PHE A 10 -1.45 2.71 5.40
C PHE A 10 -1.50 1.18 5.35
N LEU A 11 -0.44 0.50 5.79
CA LEU A 11 -0.41 -0.97 5.85
C LEU A 11 -1.52 -1.52 6.76
N ARG A 12 -1.77 -0.90 7.92
CA ARG A 12 -2.84 -1.30 8.83
C ARG A 12 -4.22 -1.19 8.20
N LYS A 13 -4.47 -0.16 7.37
CA LYS A 13 -5.73 -0.05 6.62
C LYS A 13 -5.88 -1.20 5.62
N LEU A 14 -4.80 -1.56 4.92
CA LEU A 14 -4.82 -2.67 3.97
C LEU A 14 -4.94 -4.08 4.60
N LEU A 15 -4.80 -4.20 5.93
CA LEU A 15 -5.06 -5.48 6.61
C LEU A 15 -6.52 -5.92 6.48
N GLY A 16 -7.45 -4.97 6.41
CA GLY A 16 -8.88 -5.23 6.28
C GLY A 16 -9.29 -5.63 4.86
N GLU A 17 -8.99 -4.78 3.89
CA GLU A 17 -9.33 -4.98 2.48
C GLU A 17 -8.31 -4.29 1.55
N SER A 18 -8.35 -4.62 0.27
CA SER A 18 -7.60 -3.87 -0.75
C SER A 18 -8.14 -2.44 -0.85
N TRP A 19 -7.28 -1.51 -1.25
CA TRP A 19 -7.68 -0.11 -1.41
C TRP A 19 -7.52 0.32 -2.86
N VAL A 20 -8.56 0.94 -3.42
CA VAL A 20 -8.55 1.49 -4.77
C VAL A 20 -8.38 3.00 -4.69
N SER A 21 -7.28 3.48 -5.24
CA SER A 21 -6.99 4.91 -5.34
C SER A 21 -7.59 5.51 -6.62
N PRO A 22 -8.10 6.76 -6.56
CA PRO A 22 -8.46 7.50 -7.76
C PRO A 22 -7.19 7.93 -8.53
N PRO A 23 -7.29 8.27 -9.84
CA PRO A 23 -6.13 8.65 -10.65
C PRO A 23 -5.44 9.94 -10.21
N THR A 24 -6.09 10.74 -9.36
CA THR A 24 -5.56 11.98 -8.80
C THR A 24 -4.81 11.78 -7.49
N PHE A 25 -4.72 10.55 -6.99
CA PHE A 25 -3.99 10.25 -5.76
C PHE A 25 -2.48 10.45 -5.96
N ASP A 26 -1.80 10.97 -4.94
CA ASP A 26 -0.35 11.12 -4.97
C ASP A 26 0.32 9.78 -4.65
N HIS A 27 0.71 9.07 -5.71
CA HIS A 27 1.29 7.72 -5.62
C HIS A 27 2.72 7.71 -5.05
N GLU A 28 3.41 8.86 -4.98
CA GLU A 28 4.74 8.95 -4.35
C GLU A 28 4.68 8.56 -2.86
N ILE A 29 3.54 8.81 -2.21
CA ILE A 29 3.32 8.50 -0.79
C ILE A 29 3.41 6.98 -0.54
N VAL A 30 3.06 6.15 -1.52
CA VAL A 30 3.01 4.69 -1.40
C VAL A 30 4.08 3.99 -2.24
N ALA A 31 4.80 4.71 -3.10
CA ALA A 31 5.84 4.17 -3.97
C ALA A 31 6.90 3.38 -3.19
N ARG A 32 7.36 3.91 -2.05
CA ARG A 32 8.34 3.22 -1.20
C ARG A 32 7.81 1.89 -0.63
N LEU A 33 6.53 1.81 -0.27
CA LEU A 33 5.94 0.56 0.22
C LEU A 33 5.88 -0.52 -0.87
N VAL A 34 5.69 -0.10 -2.12
CA VAL A 34 5.75 -0.97 -3.31
C VAL A 34 7.17 -1.41 -3.60
N GLU A 35 8.14 -0.49 -3.57
CA GLU A 35 9.57 -0.79 -3.75
C GLU A 35 10.10 -1.77 -2.70
N LEU A 36 9.61 -1.65 -1.46
CA LEU A 36 9.95 -2.56 -0.36
C LEU A 36 9.22 -3.92 -0.46
N GLY A 37 8.33 -4.11 -1.43
CA GLY A 37 7.54 -5.34 -1.60
C GLY A 37 6.51 -5.56 -0.49
N LEU A 38 6.14 -4.51 0.26
CA LEU A 38 5.14 -4.57 1.33
C LEU A 38 3.72 -4.42 0.78
N VAL A 39 3.59 -3.81 -0.39
CA VAL A 39 2.33 -3.59 -1.10
C VAL A 39 2.51 -3.93 -2.58
N GLU A 40 1.55 -4.62 -3.14
CA GLU A 40 1.40 -4.85 -4.58
C GLU A 40 0.40 -3.88 -5.18
N THR A 41 0.59 -3.52 -6.44
CA THR A 41 -0.30 -2.61 -7.18
C THR A 41 -0.82 -3.24 -8.46
N GLU A 42 -2.09 -3.03 -8.76
CA GLU A 42 -2.72 -3.44 -10.01
C GLU A 42 -3.45 -2.25 -10.66
N PRO A 43 -3.05 -1.81 -11.86
CA PRO A 43 -3.80 -0.83 -12.62
C PRO A 43 -5.14 -1.42 -13.08
N LEU A 44 -6.24 -0.69 -12.86
CA LEU A 44 -7.58 -1.10 -13.26
C LEU A 44 -7.98 -0.46 -14.62
N PRO A 45 -8.92 -1.06 -15.36
CA PRO A 45 -9.40 -0.50 -16.64
C PRO A 45 -10.05 0.91 -16.52
N SER A 46 -10.47 1.31 -15.31
CA SER A 46 -10.98 2.66 -15.02
C SER A 46 -9.88 3.73 -15.00
N GLY A 47 -8.61 3.33 -14.94
CA GLY A 47 -7.48 4.21 -14.67
C GLY A 47 -7.13 4.34 -13.18
N ASP A 48 -7.91 3.70 -12.30
CA ASP A 48 -7.60 3.59 -10.88
C ASP A 48 -6.45 2.61 -10.64
N ILE A 49 -5.85 2.66 -9.44
CA ILE A 49 -4.85 1.67 -9.00
C ILE A 49 -5.37 0.98 -7.74
N GLU A 50 -5.45 -0.35 -7.78
CA GLU A 50 -5.69 -1.18 -6.61
C GLU A 50 -4.37 -1.47 -5.87
N TYR A 51 -4.40 -1.35 -4.56
CA TYR A 51 -3.31 -1.66 -3.64
C TYR A 51 -3.68 -2.87 -2.78
N ARG A 52 -2.79 -3.87 -2.74
CA ARG A 52 -2.96 -5.11 -1.97
C ARG A 52 -1.76 -5.33 -1.04
N ILE A 53 -2.02 -5.59 0.23
CA ILE A 53 -0.92 -5.88 1.18
C ILE A 53 -0.32 -7.27 0.91
N THR A 54 1.01 -7.35 0.88
CA THR A 54 1.73 -8.62 0.76
C THR A 54 1.87 -9.30 2.12
N GLU A 55 2.36 -10.55 2.14
CA GLU A 55 2.68 -11.22 3.39
C GLU A 55 3.75 -10.48 4.20
N ALA A 56 4.78 -9.95 3.52
CA ALA A 56 5.80 -9.11 4.16
C ALA A 56 5.19 -7.81 4.73
N GLY A 57 4.26 -7.19 4.00
CA GLY A 57 3.50 -6.04 4.48
C GLY A 57 2.66 -6.34 5.72
N ARG A 58 2.00 -7.51 5.77
CA ARG A 58 1.21 -7.95 6.94
C ARG A 58 2.09 -8.08 8.17
N ALA A 59 3.23 -8.76 8.04
CA ALA A 59 4.18 -8.90 9.14
C ALA A 59 4.68 -7.53 9.65
N ALA A 60 4.99 -6.61 8.73
CA ALA A 60 5.45 -5.26 9.07
C ALA A 60 4.35 -4.39 9.74
N ALA A 61 3.08 -4.61 9.42
CA ALA A 61 1.95 -3.87 10.00
C ALA A 61 1.67 -4.24 11.46
N THR A 62 2.03 -5.46 11.86
CA THR A 62 1.78 -6.04 13.19
C THR A 62 3.01 -6.08 14.09
N ALA A 63 4.16 -5.63 13.60
CA ALA A 63 5.43 -5.53 14.36
C ALA A 63 5.51 -4.21 15.15
#